data_AF-A0A8T4LLW8-F1
#
_entry.id   AF-A0A8T4LLW8-F1
#
_cell.length_a   1.000
_cell.length_b   1.000
_cell.length_c   1.000
_cell.angle_alpha   90.00
_cell.angle_beta   90.00
_cell.angle_gamma   90.00
#
_symmetry.space_group_name_H-M   'P 1'
#
loop_
_entity.id
_entity.type
_entity.pdbx_description
1 polymer ?
#
loop_
_entity_poly.entity_id
_entity_poly.type
_entity_poly.pdbx_seq_one_letter_code
_entity_poly.pdbx_strand_id
1 'polypeptide(L)'
;MNLKEKRNLIFPLLKLWIERDNMIEMEKAFRETTKLLLGGELSHIDSYADWLGRSVPLPTLAESVLSGKDVWMPPPLNYLNTAFNKSKIISMDEMNSLNASKFTVKDIENTSLDKLITRFIKPIAYFCGNFRYQNYENFEKVSGGGGGRNVYMAEDAYLGVKNIAFSNYTLFCENMFGCYGTTHSQFNIHVYRSVALSRCFEVDSSSNCRDLLFCHNCENVNDSMFCFNAKNLRHAIGNIQLRPDQYRLIKSKILEEIVKELNETKSLQYDIFNIGDRDG
;
A
#
# COMPACT_ATOMS: atom_id res chain seq x y z
N MET A 1 1.96 20.31 27.17
CA MET A 1 0.57 20.07 26.76
C MET A 1 -0.07 19.05 27.70
N ASN A 2 -1.13 19.45 28.40
CA ASN A 2 -1.90 18.68 29.37
C ASN A 2 -2.74 17.58 28.69
N LEU A 3 -3.08 16.50 29.41
CA LEU A 3 -4.00 15.46 28.94
C LEU A 3 -5.39 16.02 28.53
N LYS A 4 -5.86 17.10 29.19
CA LYS A 4 -7.08 17.83 28.77
C LYS A 4 -6.91 18.52 27.41
N GLU A 5 -5.75 19.10 27.12
CA GLU A 5 -5.47 19.77 25.84
C GLU A 5 -5.37 18.74 24.70
N LYS A 6 -4.73 17.58 24.94
CA LYS A 6 -4.76 16.45 24.00
C LYS A 6 -6.20 16.02 23.69
N ARG A 7 -7.06 15.85 24.69
CA ARG A 7 -8.48 15.47 24.48
C ARG A 7 -9.25 16.47 23.61
N ASN A 8 -9.03 17.78 23.77
CA ASN A 8 -9.74 18.79 23.00
C ASN A 8 -9.32 18.87 21.52
N LEU A 9 -8.11 18.42 21.16
CA LEU A 9 -7.68 18.26 19.76
C LEU A 9 -8.16 16.93 19.14
N ILE A 10 -8.26 15.87 19.95
CA ILE A 10 -8.67 14.53 19.50
C ILE A 10 -10.15 14.48 19.07
N PHE A 11 -11.05 15.20 19.77
CA PHE A 11 -12.49 15.15 19.45
C PHE A 11 -12.87 15.71 18.06
N PRO A 12 -12.37 16.90 17.63
CA PRO A 12 -12.59 17.39 16.27
C PRO A 12 -12.02 16.46 15.20
N LEU A 13 -10.85 15.86 15.45
CA LEU A 13 -10.21 14.91 14.52
C LEU A 13 -11.01 13.61 14.41
N LEU A 14 -11.53 13.06 15.51
CA LEU A 14 -12.46 11.90 15.44
C LEU A 14 -13.74 12.24 14.66
N LYS A 15 -14.27 13.47 14.77
CA LYS A 15 -15.48 13.86 14.04
C LYS A 15 -15.24 13.96 12.53
N LEU A 16 -14.10 14.56 12.13
CA LEU A 16 -13.62 14.53 10.73
C LEU A 16 -13.33 13.12 10.20
N TRP A 17 -13.15 12.14 11.08
CA TRP A 17 -12.96 10.72 10.73
C TRP A 17 -14.30 9.98 10.55
N ILE A 18 -15.30 10.30 11.37
CA ILE A 18 -16.68 9.76 11.26
C ILE A 18 -17.36 10.25 9.97
N GLU A 19 -17.01 11.45 9.48
CA GLU A 19 -17.56 12.06 8.26
C GLU A 19 -16.89 11.56 6.96
N ARG A 20 -16.02 10.54 7.03
CA ARG A 20 -15.37 9.89 5.87
C ARG A 20 -16.05 8.56 5.53
N ASP A 21 -17.22 8.61 4.90
CA ASP A 21 -17.96 7.43 4.41
C ASP A 21 -17.05 6.45 3.64
N ASN A 22 -16.13 6.99 2.83
CA ASN A 22 -15.12 6.29 2.05
C ASN A 22 -14.26 5.29 2.83
N MET A 23 -14.06 5.51 4.14
CA MET A 23 -13.17 4.71 4.99
C MET A 23 -13.90 3.65 5.82
N ILE A 24 -15.24 3.69 5.93
CA ILE A 24 -16.01 2.85 6.87
C ILE A 24 -15.81 1.36 6.57
N GLU A 25 -15.97 0.94 5.31
CA GLU A 25 -15.79 -0.46 4.90
C GLU A 25 -14.31 -0.89 4.92
N MET A 26 -13.36 0.05 4.81
CA MET A 26 -11.92 -0.22 4.91
C MET A 26 -11.49 -0.48 6.36
N GLU A 27 -11.91 0.39 7.28
CA GLU A 27 -11.69 0.26 8.73
C GLU A 27 -12.34 -1.02 9.28
N LYS A 28 -13.55 -1.35 8.82
CA LYS A 28 -14.22 -2.62 9.11
C LYS A 28 -13.38 -3.82 8.65
N ALA A 29 -12.92 -3.82 7.40
CA ALA A 29 -12.06 -4.89 6.88
C ALA A 29 -10.72 -5.00 7.63
N PHE A 30 -10.12 -3.88 8.05
CA PHE A 30 -8.91 -3.87 8.87
C PHE A 30 -9.14 -4.51 10.25
N ARG A 31 -10.23 -4.14 10.94
CA ARG A 31 -10.64 -4.77 12.22
C ARG A 31 -10.94 -6.26 12.08
N GLU A 32 -11.68 -6.66 11.05
CA GLU A 32 -12.02 -8.06 10.78
C GLU A 32 -10.77 -8.89 10.42
N THR A 33 -9.85 -8.34 9.62
CA THR A 33 -8.57 -8.96 9.25
C THR A 33 -7.65 -9.14 10.47
N THR A 34 -7.46 -8.10 11.27
CA THR A 34 -6.56 -8.13 12.44
C THR A 34 -7.06 -9.11 13.51
N LYS A 35 -8.36 -9.11 13.80
CA LYS A 35 -8.99 -10.10 14.69
C LYS A 35 -8.75 -11.54 14.24
N LEU A 36 -8.82 -11.79 12.94
CA LEU A 36 -8.73 -13.11 12.33
C LEU A 36 -7.28 -13.63 12.25
N LEU A 37 -6.30 -12.74 12.08
CA LEU A 37 -4.88 -13.06 12.00
C LEU A 37 -4.20 -13.09 13.38
N LEU A 38 -4.48 -12.08 14.19
CA LEU A 38 -3.75 -11.75 15.42
C LEU A 38 -4.53 -12.10 16.69
N GLY A 39 -5.78 -12.54 16.58
CA GLY A 39 -6.66 -12.79 17.73
C GLY A 39 -7.23 -11.52 18.39
N GLY A 40 -6.78 -10.33 18.00
CA GLY A 40 -7.23 -9.04 18.52
C GLY A 40 -7.53 -8.03 17.42
N GLU A 41 -8.58 -7.22 17.64
CA GLU A 41 -8.95 -6.13 16.73
C GLU A 41 -7.99 -4.94 16.90
N LEU A 42 -7.48 -4.41 15.77
CA LEU A 42 -6.85 -3.09 15.71
C LEU A 42 -7.78 -2.14 14.96
N SER A 43 -7.86 -0.88 15.41
CA SER A 43 -8.73 0.14 14.79
C SER A 43 -8.00 1.45 14.51
N HIS A 44 -8.59 2.25 13.61
CA HIS A 44 -8.04 3.47 13.00
C HIS A 44 -6.82 3.17 12.14
N ILE A 45 -7.04 2.58 10.96
CA ILE A 45 -6.00 2.21 9.99
C ILE A 45 -5.01 3.37 9.68
N ASP A 46 -5.47 4.62 9.67
CA ASP A 46 -4.64 5.82 9.54
C ASP A 46 -3.55 5.93 10.62
N SER A 47 -3.84 5.52 11.85
CA SER A 47 -2.87 5.60 12.96
C SER A 47 -1.68 4.65 12.79
N TYR A 48 -1.80 3.67 11.88
CA TYR A 48 -0.76 2.71 11.53
C TYR A 48 0.00 3.09 10.24
N ALA A 49 -0.27 4.25 9.62
CA ALA A 49 0.23 4.61 8.30
C ALA A 49 1.77 4.54 8.13
N ASP A 50 2.54 4.99 9.13
CA ASP A 50 4.01 4.99 9.06
C ASP A 50 4.60 3.57 9.12
N TRP A 51 3.92 2.63 9.80
CA TRP A 51 4.28 1.21 9.77
C TRP A 51 3.80 0.55 8.49
N LEU A 52 2.51 0.69 8.15
CA LEU A 52 1.89 0.08 6.95
C LEU A 52 2.44 0.62 5.62
N GLY A 53 3.11 1.76 5.64
CA GLY A 53 3.83 2.35 4.51
C GLY A 53 5.34 2.13 4.51
N ARG A 54 5.95 1.57 5.59
CA ARG A 54 7.41 1.62 5.86
C ARG A 54 8.27 1.20 4.65
N SER A 55 7.88 0.13 3.97
CA SER A 55 8.60 -0.41 2.80
C SER A 55 7.79 -0.29 1.50
N VAL A 56 6.69 0.47 1.50
CA VAL A 56 5.86 0.72 0.31
C VAL A 56 6.29 2.03 -0.36
N PRO A 57 6.59 2.02 -1.67
CA PRO A 57 6.74 3.24 -2.46
C PRO A 57 5.36 3.91 -2.67
N LEU A 58 5.00 4.80 -1.75
CA LEU A 58 3.71 5.49 -1.72
C LEU A 58 3.62 6.66 -2.72
N PRO A 59 2.40 7.04 -3.16
CA PRO A 59 2.21 8.21 -4.02
C PRO A 59 2.62 9.51 -3.32
N THR A 60 3.14 10.47 -4.09
CA THR A 60 3.57 11.79 -3.61
C THR A 60 2.56 12.87 -4.03
N LEU A 61 2.25 13.80 -3.12
CA LEU A 61 1.41 14.97 -3.43
C LEU A 61 2.20 16.04 -4.21
N ALA A 62 1.54 16.60 -5.22
CA ALA A 62 1.97 17.77 -5.98
C ALA A 62 0.76 18.68 -6.28
N GLU A 63 1.01 19.84 -6.89
CA GLU A 63 -0.03 20.78 -7.34
C GLU A 63 -0.14 20.76 -8.88
N SER A 64 -1.34 20.94 -9.41
CA SER A 64 -1.56 21.15 -10.84
C SER A 64 -1.09 22.54 -11.29
N VAL A 65 -0.33 22.62 -12.37
CA VAL A 65 0.08 23.90 -12.98
C VAL A 65 -1.04 24.63 -13.73
N LEU A 66 -2.23 24.02 -13.83
CA LEU A 66 -3.40 24.61 -14.49
C LEU A 66 -4.40 25.20 -13.48
N SER A 67 -4.50 24.63 -12.28
CA SER A 67 -5.53 24.97 -11.29
C SER A 67 -5.03 25.19 -9.86
N GLY A 68 -3.78 24.79 -9.55
CA GLY A 68 -3.23 24.78 -8.19
C GLY A 68 -3.78 23.68 -7.29
N LYS A 69 -4.63 22.76 -7.78
CA LYS A 69 -5.24 21.71 -6.95
C LYS A 69 -4.31 20.51 -6.71
N ASP A 70 -4.62 19.73 -5.68
CA ASP A 70 -3.94 18.47 -5.32
C ASP A 70 -3.91 17.46 -6.48
N VAL A 71 -2.69 17.04 -6.83
CA VAL A 71 -2.40 15.98 -7.78
C VAL A 71 -1.55 14.92 -7.10
N TRP A 72 -2.09 13.72 -6.94
CA TRP A 72 -1.33 12.57 -6.48
C TRP A 72 -0.55 11.99 -7.67
N MET A 73 0.77 11.95 -7.51
CA MET A 73 1.73 11.42 -8.46
C MET A 73 2.31 10.09 -7.97
N PRO A 74 2.76 9.20 -8.87
CA PRO A 74 3.58 8.05 -8.50
C PRO A 74 4.84 8.43 -7.68
N PRO A 75 5.43 7.48 -6.93
CA PRO A 75 6.75 7.66 -6.33
C PRO A 75 7.82 7.73 -7.43
N PRO A 76 8.89 8.51 -7.22
CA PRO A 76 10.05 8.52 -8.11
C PRO A 76 10.67 7.14 -8.38
N LEU A 77 10.54 6.17 -7.45
CA LEU A 77 11.11 4.82 -7.59
C LEU A 77 10.65 4.10 -8.86
N ASN A 78 9.36 4.18 -9.18
CA ASN A 78 8.79 3.57 -10.39
C ASN A 78 9.24 4.30 -11.69
N TYR A 79 9.91 5.46 -11.55
CA TYR A 79 10.37 6.34 -12.61
C TYR A 79 11.90 6.56 -12.54
N LEU A 80 12.66 5.48 -12.31
CA LEU A 80 14.13 5.48 -12.23
C LEU A 80 14.70 6.42 -11.14
N ASN A 81 14.00 6.56 -10.01
CA ASN A 81 14.26 7.55 -8.96
C ASN A 81 14.24 9.02 -9.45
N THR A 82 13.64 9.30 -10.61
CA THR A 82 13.55 10.66 -11.17
C THR A 82 12.30 11.35 -10.64
N ALA A 83 12.48 12.50 -9.98
CA ALA A 83 11.35 13.31 -9.53
C ALA A 83 10.64 13.99 -10.72
N PHE A 84 9.30 14.00 -10.70
CA PHE A 84 8.50 14.70 -11.70
C PHE A 84 8.78 16.20 -11.70
N ASN A 85 8.89 16.81 -12.90
CA ASN A 85 9.02 18.26 -13.00
C ASN A 85 7.70 18.93 -12.57
N LYS A 86 7.71 19.57 -11.40
CA LYS A 86 6.54 20.26 -10.83
C LYS A 86 5.93 21.30 -11.78
N SER A 87 6.73 21.97 -12.61
CA SER A 87 6.23 22.92 -13.63
C SER A 87 5.49 22.25 -14.81
N LYS A 88 5.26 20.94 -14.75
CA LYS A 88 4.58 20.12 -15.77
C LYS A 88 3.56 19.13 -15.21
N ILE A 89 3.17 19.22 -13.94
CA ILE A 89 2.17 18.31 -13.33
C ILE A 89 0.75 18.83 -13.58
N ILE A 90 -0.17 17.93 -13.96
CA ILE A 90 -1.61 18.18 -14.12
C ILE A 90 -2.43 16.99 -13.59
N SER A 91 -3.71 17.22 -13.33
CA SER A 91 -4.68 16.16 -13.02
C SER A 91 -5.37 15.65 -14.31
N MET A 92 -5.81 14.39 -14.33
CA MET A 92 -6.42 13.77 -15.51
C MET A 92 -7.68 14.49 -16.01
N ASP A 93 -8.51 15.01 -15.10
CA ASP A 93 -9.72 15.77 -15.41
C ASP A 93 -9.45 17.14 -16.07
N GLU A 94 -8.18 17.56 -16.14
CA GLU A 94 -7.73 18.83 -16.75
C GLU A 94 -7.16 18.65 -18.15
N MET A 95 -7.01 17.41 -18.64
CA MET A 95 -6.41 17.13 -19.96
C MET A 95 -7.15 17.84 -21.10
N ASN A 96 -8.48 18.03 -20.98
CA ASN A 96 -9.30 18.73 -21.96
C ASN A 96 -9.09 20.26 -21.94
N SER A 97 -8.45 20.82 -20.92
CA SER A 97 -8.09 22.24 -20.81
C SER A 97 -6.72 22.55 -21.43
N LEU A 98 -5.97 21.53 -21.87
CA LEU A 98 -4.71 21.73 -22.59
C LEU A 98 -4.99 22.26 -24.01
N ASN A 99 -4.26 23.31 -24.38
CA ASN A 99 -4.30 23.81 -25.75
C ASN A 99 -3.69 22.78 -26.70
N ALA A 100 -4.40 22.47 -27.79
CA ALA A 100 -3.86 21.66 -28.87
C ALA A 100 -2.57 22.28 -29.46
N SER A 101 -1.68 21.42 -29.97
CA SER A 101 -0.48 21.87 -30.66
C SER A 101 -0.82 22.79 -31.83
N LYS A 102 -0.16 23.96 -31.89
CA LYS A 102 -0.27 24.91 -33.01
C LYS A 102 0.65 24.54 -34.19
N PHE A 103 1.46 23.48 -34.06
CA PHE A 103 2.39 23.04 -35.09
C PHE A 103 1.72 22.12 -36.11
N THR A 104 2.09 22.28 -37.37
CA THR A 104 1.63 21.44 -38.49
C THR A 104 2.64 20.33 -38.81
N VAL A 105 2.27 19.39 -39.68
CA VAL A 105 3.20 18.36 -40.19
C VAL A 105 4.43 19.00 -40.85
N LYS A 106 4.25 20.11 -41.59
CA LYS A 106 5.33 20.85 -42.26
C LYS A 106 6.32 21.52 -41.32
N ASP A 107 5.92 21.82 -40.08
CA ASP A 107 6.86 22.34 -39.07
C ASP A 107 7.79 21.24 -38.53
N ILE A 108 7.39 19.96 -38.67
CA ILE A 108 8.09 18.77 -38.16
C ILE A 108 8.88 18.06 -39.27
N GLU A 109 8.42 18.13 -40.52
CA GLU A 109 9.14 17.64 -41.71
C GLU A 109 10.61 18.13 -41.71
N ASN A 110 11.55 17.19 -41.92
CA ASN A 110 13.00 17.43 -41.95
C ASN A 110 13.62 18.00 -40.65
N THR A 111 12.91 17.96 -39.52
CA THR A 111 13.41 18.41 -38.21
C THR A 111 14.24 17.32 -37.53
N SER A 112 15.39 17.68 -36.94
CA SER A 112 16.23 16.75 -36.17
C SER A 112 15.60 16.36 -34.83
N LEU A 113 15.95 15.19 -34.28
CA LEU A 113 15.36 14.65 -33.05
C LEU A 113 15.45 15.62 -31.86
N ASP A 114 16.59 16.30 -31.68
CA ASP A 114 16.75 17.30 -30.61
C ASP A 114 15.78 18.46 -30.76
N LYS A 115 15.59 18.96 -31.99
CA LYS A 115 14.63 20.03 -32.30
C LYS A 115 13.19 19.54 -32.11
N LEU A 116 12.85 18.33 -32.54
CA LEU A 116 11.55 17.70 -32.30
C LEU A 116 11.23 17.65 -30.80
N ILE A 117 12.17 17.14 -30.00
CA ILE A 117 12.02 17.04 -28.55
C ILE A 117 11.93 18.42 -27.90
N THR A 118 12.81 19.37 -28.25
CA THR A 118 12.92 20.66 -27.55
C THR A 118 11.88 21.70 -27.97
N ARG A 119 11.58 21.82 -29.26
CA ARG A 119 10.67 22.84 -29.81
C ARG A 119 9.20 22.40 -29.85
N PHE A 120 8.93 21.09 -29.95
CA PHE A 120 7.57 20.58 -30.18
C PHE A 120 7.05 19.76 -28.99
N ILE A 121 7.80 18.74 -28.57
CA ILE A 121 7.32 17.79 -27.54
C ILE A 121 7.40 18.40 -26.13
N LYS A 122 8.58 18.88 -25.68
CA LYS A 122 8.76 19.42 -24.31
C LYS A 122 7.77 20.56 -23.95
N PRO A 123 7.38 21.48 -24.87
CA PRO A 123 6.34 22.47 -24.59
C PRO A 123 4.96 21.87 -24.28
N ILE A 124 4.55 20.79 -24.96
CA ILE A 124 3.21 20.18 -24.81
C ILE A 124 3.17 18.92 -23.95
N ALA A 125 4.32 18.37 -23.55
CA ALA A 125 4.40 17.23 -22.64
C ALA A 125 4.10 17.65 -21.20
N TYR A 126 3.24 16.90 -20.52
CA TYR A 126 2.87 17.06 -19.11
C TYR A 126 2.88 15.70 -18.41
N PHE A 127 3.02 15.71 -17.08
CA PHE A 127 2.87 14.54 -16.23
C PHE A 127 1.45 14.54 -15.65
N CYS A 128 0.69 13.50 -15.95
CA CYS A 128 -0.67 13.33 -15.46
C CYS A 128 -0.66 12.52 -14.16
N GLY A 129 -1.17 13.10 -13.08
CA GLY A 129 -1.54 12.38 -11.86
C GLY A 129 -3.06 12.27 -11.72
N ASN A 130 -3.52 11.76 -10.57
CA ASN A 130 -4.92 11.41 -10.33
C ASN A 130 -5.53 10.55 -11.47
N PHE A 131 -4.74 9.65 -12.08
CA PHE A 131 -5.17 8.86 -13.23
C PHE A 131 -6.28 7.87 -12.85
N ARG A 132 -7.34 7.78 -13.66
CA ARG A 132 -8.52 6.94 -13.41
C ARG A 132 -8.98 6.27 -14.69
N TYR A 133 -9.28 4.98 -14.62
CA TYR A 133 -9.88 4.23 -15.72
C TYR A 133 -10.94 3.26 -15.19
N GLN A 134 -11.96 2.97 -16.01
CA GLN A 134 -13.15 2.19 -15.60
C GLN A 134 -13.94 2.86 -14.46
N ASN A 135 -14.86 2.13 -13.84
CA ASN A 135 -15.72 2.64 -12.75
C ASN A 135 -15.02 2.48 -11.40
N TYR A 136 -14.79 3.60 -10.70
CA TYR A 136 -14.16 3.64 -9.39
C TYR A 136 -15.07 4.32 -8.34
N GLU A 137 -14.95 3.91 -7.09
CA GLU A 137 -15.71 4.42 -5.94
C GLU A 137 -14.76 4.64 -4.76
N ASN A 138 -14.85 5.78 -4.06
CA ASN A 138 -14.11 6.05 -2.82
C ASN A 138 -12.56 5.91 -2.95
N PHE A 139 -11.95 6.62 -3.91
CA PHE A 139 -10.49 6.67 -4.10
C PHE A 139 -9.93 7.97 -3.49
N GLU A 140 -9.20 7.90 -2.38
CA GLU A 140 -8.56 9.05 -1.72
C GLU A 140 -7.03 8.91 -1.69
N LYS A 141 -6.30 9.98 -2.04
CA LYS A 141 -4.82 9.97 -2.13
C LYS A 141 -4.27 8.91 -3.11
N VAL A 142 -4.97 8.69 -4.22
CA VAL A 142 -4.63 7.67 -5.22
C VAL A 142 -4.07 8.32 -6.49
N SER A 143 -2.82 8.02 -6.83
CA SER A 143 -2.13 8.61 -7.98
C SER A 143 -2.56 8.02 -9.33
N GLY A 144 -2.83 6.71 -9.37
CA GLY A 144 -3.41 5.98 -10.50
C GLY A 144 -4.32 4.86 -10.02
N GLY A 145 -5.30 4.46 -10.83
CA GLY A 145 -6.06 3.24 -10.57
C GLY A 145 -7.19 2.96 -11.55
N GLY A 146 -7.49 1.67 -11.68
CA GLY A 146 -8.57 1.13 -12.50
C GLY A 146 -9.87 0.92 -11.72
N GLY A 147 -10.70 -0.02 -12.18
CA GLY A 147 -11.98 -0.32 -11.56
C GLY A 147 -11.85 -1.00 -10.19
N GLY A 148 -12.57 -0.48 -9.20
CA GLY A 148 -12.54 -0.97 -7.82
C GLY A 148 -13.23 0.00 -6.85
N ARG A 149 -13.18 -0.30 -5.55
CA ARG A 149 -13.68 0.62 -4.51
C ARG A 149 -12.88 0.64 -3.21
N ASN A 150 -12.99 1.75 -2.49
CA ASN A 150 -12.36 2.00 -1.19
C ASN A 150 -10.83 1.81 -1.28
N VAL A 151 -10.15 2.83 -1.81
CA VAL A 151 -8.70 2.80 -2.04
C VAL A 151 -8.06 4.05 -1.43
N TYR A 152 -7.03 3.85 -0.62
CA TYR A 152 -6.38 4.89 0.16
C TYR A 152 -4.86 4.91 -0.03
N MET A 153 -4.27 6.09 -0.25
CA MET A 153 -2.82 6.29 -0.28
C MET A 153 -2.09 5.31 -1.23
N ALA A 154 -2.50 5.26 -2.49
CA ALA A 154 -2.11 4.20 -3.44
C ALA A 154 -1.55 4.68 -4.79
N GLU A 155 -0.73 3.80 -5.37
CA GLU A 155 -0.17 3.81 -6.72
C GLU A 155 -0.86 2.72 -7.54
N ASP A 156 -0.99 2.94 -8.86
CA ASP A 156 -1.85 2.22 -9.84
C ASP A 156 -2.56 0.97 -9.28
N ALA A 157 -3.74 1.18 -8.68
CA ALA A 157 -4.53 0.11 -8.08
C ALA A 157 -5.46 -0.50 -9.14
N TYR A 158 -5.19 -1.73 -9.60
CA TYR A 158 -5.97 -2.39 -10.67
C TYR A 158 -6.46 -3.81 -10.35
N LEU A 159 -7.48 -4.24 -11.11
CA LEU A 159 -7.96 -5.62 -11.30
C LEU A 159 -7.84 -6.57 -10.08
N GLY A 160 -8.87 -6.77 -9.27
CA GLY A 160 -10.09 -6.00 -9.08
C GLY A 160 -10.22 -5.78 -7.58
N VAL A 161 -10.43 -4.53 -7.19
CA VAL A 161 -10.01 -4.02 -5.88
C VAL A 161 -11.18 -3.71 -4.97
N LYS A 162 -11.10 -4.19 -3.72
CA LYS A 162 -11.88 -3.66 -2.59
C LYS A 162 -11.02 -3.51 -1.34
N ASN A 163 -11.17 -2.38 -0.65
CA ASN A 163 -10.51 -2.03 0.61
C ASN A 163 -8.98 -2.24 0.54
N ILE A 164 -8.28 -1.28 -0.07
CA ILE A 164 -6.81 -1.25 -0.11
C ILE A 164 -6.31 0.04 0.52
N ALA A 165 -5.26 -0.06 1.33
CA ALA A 165 -4.48 1.08 1.78
C ALA A 165 -2.99 0.83 1.47
N PHE A 166 -2.23 1.90 1.21
CA PHE A 166 -0.76 1.87 1.12
C PHE A 166 -0.24 0.84 0.10
N SER A 167 -0.51 1.04 -1.20
CA SER A 167 -0.32 -0.01 -2.23
C SER A 167 0.38 0.47 -3.50
N ASN A 168 1.15 -0.42 -4.14
CA ASN A 168 1.82 -0.21 -5.43
C ASN A 168 2.40 -1.54 -5.99
N TYR A 169 1.96 -2.19 -7.07
CA TYR A 169 0.60 -2.41 -7.54
C TYR A 169 0.11 -3.79 -7.03
N THR A 170 -1.15 -4.16 -7.29
CA THR A 170 -1.74 -5.42 -6.77
C THR A 170 -2.76 -6.02 -7.75
N LEU A 171 -3.00 -7.35 -7.77
CA LEU A 171 -3.96 -8.01 -8.69
C LEU A 171 -4.33 -9.47 -8.31
N PHE A 172 -5.53 -9.93 -7.93
CA PHE A 172 -6.80 -9.29 -7.51
C PHE A 172 -6.94 -9.30 -5.97
N CYS A 173 -7.84 -8.46 -5.43
CA CYS A 173 -7.72 -8.01 -4.03
C CYS A 173 -9.06 -7.80 -3.30
N GLU A 174 -9.32 -8.61 -2.26
CA GLU A 174 -10.38 -8.36 -1.27
C GLU A 174 -9.93 -9.02 0.07
N ASN A 175 -9.08 -8.42 0.94
CA ASN A 175 -8.52 -7.05 1.07
C ASN A 175 -7.00 -7.07 1.46
N MET A 176 -6.25 -5.95 1.46
CA MET A 176 -4.81 -5.86 1.89
C MET A 176 -4.32 -4.48 2.36
N PHE A 177 -3.42 -4.42 3.35
CA PHE A 177 -2.82 -3.17 3.88
C PHE A 177 -1.41 -3.38 4.49
N GLY A 178 -0.34 -2.66 4.17
CA GLY A 178 0.06 -2.10 2.87
C GLY A 178 1.00 -3.04 2.10
N CYS A 179 1.21 -2.80 0.81
CA CYS A 179 1.85 -3.76 -0.10
C CYS A 179 2.70 -3.18 -1.23
N TYR A 180 3.76 -3.90 -1.62
CA TYR A 180 4.49 -3.65 -2.88
C TYR A 180 4.49 -4.88 -3.82
N GLY A 181 3.71 -4.82 -4.91
CA GLY A 181 3.81 -5.71 -6.07
C GLY A 181 3.33 -7.17 -5.89
N THR A 182 2.10 -7.39 -5.42
CA THR A 182 1.60 -8.73 -5.04
C THR A 182 0.37 -9.19 -5.84
N THR A 183 0.21 -10.50 -6.07
CA THR A 183 -0.91 -11.02 -6.89
C THR A 183 -1.73 -12.11 -6.21
N HIS A 184 -3.03 -11.86 -6.03
CA HIS A 184 -4.10 -12.69 -5.43
C HIS A 184 -4.09 -12.79 -3.88
N SER A 185 -5.23 -12.43 -3.26
CA SER A 185 -5.35 -12.20 -1.82
C SER A 185 -6.75 -12.46 -1.24
N GLN A 186 -6.81 -13.04 -0.03
CA GLN A 186 -7.92 -12.86 0.92
C GLN A 186 -7.41 -12.55 2.35
N PHE A 187 -7.29 -11.25 2.65
CA PHE A 187 -6.96 -10.61 3.93
C PHE A 187 -5.50 -10.74 4.40
N ASN A 188 -4.69 -9.68 4.23
CA ASN A 188 -3.26 -9.68 4.59
C ASN A 188 -2.75 -8.31 5.11
N ILE A 189 -1.79 -8.33 6.04
CA ILE A 189 -1.06 -7.16 6.60
C ILE A 189 0.40 -7.54 6.86
N HIS A 190 1.39 -7.38 6.00
CA HIS A 190 1.88 -6.15 5.37
C HIS A 190 2.97 -6.68 4.40
N VAL A 191 2.79 -6.53 3.08
CA VAL A 191 3.14 -7.62 2.14
C VAL A 191 3.99 -7.19 0.95
N TYR A 192 5.08 -7.93 0.71
CA TYR A 192 6.06 -7.61 -0.31
C TYR A 192 6.14 -8.73 -1.37
N ARG A 193 6.69 -8.39 -2.55
CA ARG A 193 6.43 -9.00 -3.88
C ARG A 193 6.17 -10.53 -3.86
N SER A 194 4.92 -10.93 -4.09
CA SER A 194 4.43 -12.30 -3.84
C SER A 194 3.28 -12.75 -4.76
N VAL A 195 3.00 -14.06 -4.81
CA VAL A 195 2.03 -14.70 -5.72
C VAL A 195 1.17 -15.75 -4.97
N ALA A 196 -0.11 -15.39 -4.79
CA ALA A 196 -1.25 -16.11 -4.19
C ALA A 196 -1.21 -16.35 -2.66
N LEU A 197 -2.09 -15.64 -1.93
CA LEU A 197 -2.06 -15.49 -0.46
C LEU A 197 -3.43 -15.70 0.24
N SER A 198 -3.45 -16.44 1.35
CA SER A 198 -4.47 -16.30 2.42
C SER A 198 -4.04 -16.99 3.73
N ARG A 199 -4.38 -16.47 4.93
CA ARG A 199 -4.33 -15.06 5.32
C ARG A 199 -2.96 -14.84 5.98
N CYS A 200 -2.29 -13.71 5.73
CA CYS A 200 -0.88 -13.53 6.13
C CYS A 200 -0.60 -12.24 6.91
N PHE A 201 0.33 -12.33 7.86
CA PHE A 201 0.97 -11.17 8.48
C PHE A 201 2.48 -11.16 8.20
N GLU A 202 3.03 -10.03 7.76
CA GLU A 202 4.42 -9.85 7.24
C GLU A 202 5.01 -11.06 6.50
N VAL A 203 4.80 -11.10 5.17
CA VAL A 203 5.30 -12.19 4.30
C VAL A 203 5.91 -11.62 3.02
N ASP A 204 7.03 -12.21 2.62
CA ASP A 204 7.76 -11.90 1.38
C ASP A 204 8.18 -13.16 0.62
N SER A 205 8.29 -13.05 -0.72
CA SER A 205 8.87 -14.06 -1.64
C SER A 205 8.36 -15.50 -1.48
N SER A 206 7.14 -15.71 -0.97
CA SER A 206 6.61 -17.02 -0.59
C SER A 206 5.46 -17.48 -1.51
N SER A 207 5.27 -18.81 -1.66
CA SER A 207 4.29 -19.38 -2.60
C SER A 207 3.60 -20.65 -2.06
N ASN A 208 2.33 -20.85 -2.47
CA ASN A 208 1.49 -22.00 -2.06
C ASN A 208 1.39 -22.20 -0.54
N CYS A 209 1.48 -21.11 0.23
CA CYS A 209 1.48 -21.14 1.70
C CYS A 209 0.14 -20.69 2.29
N ARG A 210 -0.10 -21.04 3.56
CA ARG A 210 -1.35 -20.73 4.25
C ARG A 210 -1.17 -20.41 5.74
N ASP A 211 -1.91 -19.40 6.21
CA ASP A 211 -2.03 -18.98 7.61
C ASP A 211 -0.64 -18.74 8.26
N LEU A 212 0.18 -17.91 7.58
CA LEU A 212 1.56 -17.55 7.93
C LEU A 212 1.68 -16.23 8.69
N LEU A 213 2.68 -16.14 9.57
CA LEU A 213 3.06 -14.91 10.30
C LEU A 213 4.60 -14.78 10.28
N PHE A 214 5.16 -13.67 9.79
CA PHE A 214 6.61 -13.42 9.69
C PHE A 214 7.36 -14.53 8.93
N CYS A 215 7.19 -14.58 7.60
CA CYS A 215 7.83 -15.62 6.78
C CYS A 215 8.47 -15.05 5.50
N HIS A 216 9.66 -15.56 5.15
CA HIS A 216 10.39 -15.18 3.95
C HIS A 216 10.86 -16.39 3.14
N ASN A 217 10.71 -16.33 1.81
CA ASN A 217 11.14 -17.35 0.85
C ASN A 217 10.66 -18.78 1.20
N CYS A 218 9.36 -18.93 1.48
CA CYS A 218 8.76 -20.20 1.90
C CYS A 218 7.88 -20.85 0.80
N GLU A 219 7.88 -22.18 0.74
CA GLU A 219 7.14 -22.98 -0.26
C GLU A 219 6.33 -24.11 0.39
N ASN A 220 5.01 -24.15 0.14
CA ASN A 220 4.09 -25.15 0.71
C ASN A 220 4.13 -25.23 2.27
N VAL A 221 4.34 -24.09 2.93
CA VAL A 221 4.37 -23.97 4.39
C VAL A 221 2.98 -23.60 4.91
N ASN A 222 2.52 -24.29 5.94
CA ASN A 222 1.17 -24.14 6.50
C ASN A 222 1.24 -23.99 8.03
N ASP A 223 0.39 -23.15 8.64
CA ASP A 223 0.35 -22.95 10.10
C ASP A 223 1.78 -22.77 10.68
N SER A 224 2.50 -21.73 10.31
CA SER A 224 3.90 -21.55 10.73
C SER A 224 4.28 -20.08 10.97
N MET A 225 5.31 -19.86 11.79
CA MET A 225 5.77 -18.54 12.21
C MET A 225 7.30 -18.43 12.13
N PHE A 226 7.84 -17.24 11.82
CA PHE A 226 9.29 -16.98 11.79
C PHE A 226 10.06 -18.03 10.97
N CYS A 227 9.57 -18.32 9.78
CA CYS A 227 10.14 -19.34 8.89
C CYS A 227 10.86 -18.71 7.70
N PHE A 228 12.06 -19.21 7.42
CA PHE A 228 13.01 -18.61 6.48
C PHE A 228 13.59 -19.70 5.56
N ASN A 229 13.45 -19.53 4.24
CA ASN A 229 13.92 -20.50 3.23
C ASN A 229 13.33 -21.92 3.40
N ALA A 230 12.16 -22.04 4.02
CA ALA A 230 11.56 -23.31 4.45
C ALA A 230 10.63 -23.92 3.40
N LYS A 231 10.60 -25.27 3.33
CA LYS A 231 9.74 -26.01 2.40
C LYS A 231 8.93 -27.11 3.09
N ASN A 232 7.66 -27.26 2.72
CA ASN A 232 6.75 -28.33 3.16
C ASN A 232 6.51 -28.44 4.69
N LEU A 233 6.85 -27.42 5.48
CA LEU A 233 6.67 -27.44 6.94
C LEU A 233 5.22 -27.23 7.37
N ARG A 234 4.87 -27.78 8.53
CA ARG A 234 3.56 -27.61 9.19
C ARG A 234 3.74 -27.45 10.70
N HIS A 235 3.03 -26.51 11.32
CA HIS A 235 3.10 -26.26 12.77
C HIS A 235 4.52 -25.91 13.23
N ALA A 236 5.23 -25.09 12.44
CA ALA A 236 6.63 -24.75 12.68
C ALA A 236 6.83 -23.35 13.24
N ILE A 237 7.87 -23.19 14.07
CA ILE A 237 8.34 -21.90 14.59
C ILE A 237 9.87 -21.87 14.48
N GLY A 238 10.46 -20.86 13.84
CA GLY A 238 11.92 -20.79 13.67
C GLY A 238 12.48 -21.96 12.84
N ASN A 239 11.75 -22.40 11.81
CA ASN A 239 11.97 -23.64 11.05
C ASN A 239 11.89 -24.97 11.87
N ILE A 240 11.64 -24.93 13.19
CA ILE A 240 11.47 -26.13 14.03
C ILE A 240 10.01 -26.60 13.94
N GLN A 241 9.77 -27.81 13.44
CA GLN A 241 8.44 -28.42 13.42
C GLN A 241 8.04 -28.92 14.82
N LEU A 242 6.87 -28.49 15.30
CA LEU A 242 6.34 -28.80 16.62
C LEU A 242 5.13 -29.74 16.54
N ARG A 243 4.72 -30.32 17.68
CA ARG A 243 3.40 -30.95 17.77
C ARG A 243 2.28 -29.89 17.74
N PRO A 244 1.06 -30.24 17.26
CA PRO A 244 -0.04 -29.29 17.14
C PRO A 244 -0.54 -28.67 18.47
N ASP A 245 -0.32 -29.32 19.61
CA ASP A 245 -0.59 -28.77 20.94
C ASP A 245 0.41 -27.66 21.29
N GLN A 246 1.70 -27.93 21.08
CA GLN A 246 2.79 -27.01 21.40
C GLN A 246 2.76 -25.76 20.50
N TYR A 247 2.54 -25.94 19.19
CA TYR A 247 2.44 -24.84 18.23
C TYR A 247 1.35 -23.84 18.63
N ARG A 248 0.14 -24.30 18.97
CA ARG A 248 -0.99 -23.42 19.34
C ARG A 248 -0.72 -22.65 20.63
N LEU A 249 -0.13 -23.30 21.64
CA LEU A 249 0.21 -22.68 22.93
C LEU A 249 1.29 -21.59 22.82
N ILE A 250 2.20 -21.72 21.85
CA ILE A 250 3.24 -20.70 21.61
C ILE A 250 2.68 -19.59 20.72
N LYS A 251 1.90 -19.93 19.67
CA LYS A 251 1.25 -18.96 18.78
C LYS A 251 0.37 -17.96 19.51
N SER A 252 -0.43 -18.39 20.50
CA SER A 252 -1.33 -17.45 21.21
C SER A 252 -0.56 -16.37 21.95
N LYS A 253 0.48 -16.74 22.70
CA LYS A 253 1.31 -15.81 23.47
C LYS A 253 2.00 -14.75 22.60
N ILE A 254 2.60 -15.19 21.50
CA ILE A 254 3.28 -14.28 20.57
C ILE A 254 2.26 -13.32 19.92
N LEU A 255 1.06 -13.80 19.59
CA LEU A 255 -0.01 -12.95 19.07
C LEU A 255 -0.56 -11.97 20.11
N GLU A 256 -0.70 -12.38 21.37
CA GLU A 256 -1.08 -11.51 22.49
C GLU A 256 -0.06 -10.36 22.67
N GLU A 257 1.24 -10.64 22.55
CA GLU A 257 2.32 -9.65 22.60
C GLU A 257 2.29 -8.69 21.38
N ILE A 258 2.16 -9.22 20.15
CA ILE A 258 2.05 -8.42 18.92
C ILE A 258 0.83 -7.48 18.96
N VAL A 259 -0.35 -7.97 19.38
CA VAL A 259 -1.56 -7.16 19.50
C VAL A 259 -1.40 -6.05 20.54
N LYS A 260 -0.70 -6.34 21.64
CA LYS A 260 -0.40 -5.33 22.68
C LYS A 260 0.51 -4.23 22.11
N GLU A 261 1.64 -4.60 21.51
CA GLU A 261 2.60 -3.63 20.96
C GLU A 261 1.97 -2.75 19.87
N LEU A 262 1.23 -3.35 18.92
CA LEU A 262 0.51 -2.61 17.89
C LEU A 262 -0.56 -1.68 18.48
N ASN A 263 -1.22 -2.06 19.58
CA ASN A 263 -2.16 -1.16 20.24
C ASN A 263 -1.47 0.03 20.93
N GLU A 264 -0.35 -0.21 21.62
CA GLU A 264 0.38 0.79 22.41
C GLU A 264 1.22 1.76 21.54
N THR A 265 1.88 1.25 20.49
CA THR A 265 2.90 2.00 19.72
C THR A 265 2.47 2.40 18.31
N LYS A 266 1.48 1.70 17.73
CA LYS A 266 1.11 1.76 16.30
C LYS A 266 2.18 1.29 15.32
N SER A 267 3.19 0.55 15.79
CA SER A 267 4.22 -0.07 14.98
C SER A 267 4.62 -1.42 15.57
N LEU A 268 5.66 -2.03 15.00
CA LEU A 268 6.45 -3.09 15.62
C LEU A 268 7.93 -2.72 15.57
N GLN A 269 8.67 -3.05 16.63
CA GLN A 269 10.13 -2.99 16.66
C GLN A 269 10.72 -3.96 15.64
N TYR A 270 10.21 -5.20 15.60
CA TYR A 270 10.71 -6.26 14.74
C TYR A 270 9.85 -6.46 13.49
N ASP A 271 10.53 -6.59 12.35
CA ASP A 271 9.97 -6.94 11.05
C ASP A 271 10.75 -8.11 10.42
N ILE A 272 10.24 -8.66 9.32
CA ILE A 272 10.87 -9.79 8.61
C ILE A 272 12.30 -9.51 8.08
N PHE A 273 12.76 -8.25 8.08
CA PHE A 273 14.09 -7.87 7.62
C PHE A 273 15.09 -7.64 8.76
N ASN A 274 14.63 -7.24 9.96
CA ASN A 274 15.50 -6.88 11.09
C ASN A 274 15.55 -7.91 12.24
N ILE A 275 14.65 -8.90 12.30
CA ILE A 275 14.55 -9.85 13.44
C ILE A 275 15.81 -10.74 13.65
N GLY A 276 16.72 -10.78 12.68
CA GLY A 276 18.02 -11.45 12.77
C GLY A 276 19.22 -10.53 13.07
N ASP A 277 18.99 -9.22 13.26
CA ASP A 277 20.04 -8.26 13.56
C ASP A 277 20.55 -8.43 15.01
N ARG A 278 21.77 -7.97 15.28
CA ARG A 278 22.49 -8.16 16.55
C ARG A 278 22.56 -6.92 17.43
N ASP A 279 22.28 -5.75 16.85
CA ASP A 279 22.50 -4.44 17.46
C ASP A 279 21.17 -3.75 17.88
N GLY A 280 20.12 -4.55 18.13
CA GLY A 280 18.76 -4.12 18.52
C GLY A 280 18.41 -4.27 20.00
#